data_AF-A0A8J7T4F7-F1
#
_entry.id   AF-A0A8J7T4F7-F1
#
_cell.length_a   1.000
_cell.length_b   1.000
_cell.length_c   1.000
_cell.angle_alpha   90.00
_cell.angle_beta   90.00
_cell.angle_gamma   90.00
#
_symmetry.space_group_name_H-M   'P 1'
#
loop_
_entity.id
_entity.type
_entity.pdbx_description
1 polymer ?
#
loop_
_entity_poly.entity_id
_entity_poly.type
_entity_poly.pdbx_seq_one_letter_code
_entity_poly.pdbx_strand_id
1 'polypeptide(L)' 'MPTRHRRHSTVFKRQMVEEYHAGTTLHALSKRHDICRQLIRVWIEKHEAGA' A
#
# COMPACT_ATOMS: atom_id res chain seq x y z
N MET A 1 14.05 -10.36 18.56
CA MET A 1 12.94 -9.38 18.50
C MET A 1 11.96 -9.87 17.46
N PRO A 2 10.71 -10.28 17.80
CA PRO A 2 9.79 -10.75 16.78
C PRO A 2 9.39 -9.55 15.92
N THR A 3 9.74 -9.61 14.63
CA THR A 3 9.26 -8.69 13.62
C THR A 3 7.74 -8.75 13.65
N ARG A 4 7.12 -7.72 14.25
CA ARG A 4 5.68 -7.64 14.46
C ARG A 4 5.04 -7.46 13.08
N HIS A 5 4.76 -8.58 12.41
CA HIS A 5 4.15 -8.58 11.09
C HIS A 5 2.79 -7.89 11.17
N ARG A 6 2.74 -6.63 10.71
CA ARG A 6 1.52 -5.84 10.69
C ARG A 6 0.64 -6.38 9.58
N ARG A 7 -0.38 -7.15 9.95
CA ARG A 7 -1.40 -7.61 8.99
C ARG A 7 -2.27 -6.41 8.62
N HIS A 8 -2.05 -5.86 7.44
CA HIS A 8 -2.92 -4.83 6.87
C HIS A 8 -4.17 -5.48 6.26
N SER A 9 -5.34 -4.99 6.66
CA SER A 9 -6.64 -5.43 6.13
C SER A 9 -6.74 -5.18 4.62
N THR A 10 -7.57 -5.96 3.93
CA THR A 10 -7.79 -5.83 2.48
C THR A 10 -8.36 -4.46 2.09
N VAL A 11 -9.29 -3.92 2.90
CA VAL A 11 -9.84 -2.57 2.75
C VAL A 11 -8.73 -1.52 2.75
N PHE A 12 -7.78 -1.65 3.67
CA PHE A 12 -6.66 -0.72 3.79
C PHE A 12 -5.73 -0.78 2.56
N LYS A 13 -5.46 -1.98 2.03
CA LYS A 13 -4.69 -2.13 0.79
C LYS A 13 -5.39 -1.44 -0.39
N ARG A 14 -6.72 -1.60 -0.49
CA ARG A 14 -7.52 -0.97 -1.55
C ARG A 14 -7.49 0.55 -1.45
N GLN A 15 -7.63 1.10 -0.24
CA GLN A 15 -7.52 2.53 0.01
C GLN A 15 -6.16 3.10 -0.45
N MET A 16 -5.05 2.39 -0.19
CA MET A 16 -3.72 2.81 -0.64
C MET A 16 -3.58 2.81 -2.16
N VAL A 17 -4.22 1.86 -2.85
CA VAL A 17 -4.22 1.78 -4.31
C VAL A 17 -5.09 2.88 -4.91
N GLU A 18 -6.28 3.12 -4.36
CA GLU A 18 -7.17 4.21 -4.79
C GLU A 18 -6.52 5.58 -4.62
N GLU A 19 -5.86 5.83 -3.48
CA GLU A 19 -5.19 7.11 -3.20
C GLU A 19 -3.97 7.32 -4.11
N TYR A 20 -3.30 6.23 -4.51
CA TYR A 20 -2.28 6.25 -5.58
C TYR A 20 -2.89 6.60 -6.95
N HIS A 21 -4.00 5.96 -7.34
CA HIS A 21 -4.71 6.28 -8.58
C HIS A 21 -5.30 7.70 -8.59
N ALA A 22 -5.61 8.26 -7.42
CA ALA A 22 -6.02 9.66 -7.26
C ALA A 22 -4.88 10.67 -7.51
N GLY A 23 -3.67 10.20 -7.83
CA GLY A 23 -2.50 11.04 -8.14
C GLY A 23 -1.56 11.25 -6.96
N THR A 24 -1.77 10.56 -5.84
CA THR A 24 -0.85 10.65 -4.70
C THR A 24 0.43 9.87 -4.98
N THR A 25 1.58 10.47 -4.71
CA THR A 25 2.87 9.81 -4.93
C THR A 25 3.14 8.72 -3.88
N LEU A 26 3.88 7.68 -4.27
CA LEU A 26 4.33 6.61 -3.35
C LEU A 26 5.10 7.16 -2.13
N HIS A 27 5.81 8.29 -2.29
CA HIS A 27 6.53 8.92 -1.19
C HIS A 27 5.59 9.51 -0.13
N ALA A 28 4.53 10.21 -0.56
CA ALA A 28 3.54 10.77 0.33
C ALA A 28 2.77 9.67 1.08
N LEU A 29 2.36 8.60 0.39
CA LEU A 29 1.68 7.44 1.00
C LEU A 29 2.58 6.73 2.02
N SER A 30 3.84 6.51 1.66
CA SER A 30 4.83 5.88 2.54
C SER A 30 5.01 6.67 3.83
N LYS A 31 5.13 8.00 3.74
CA LYS A 31 5.30 8.89 4.90
C LYS A 31 4.04 9.00 5.76
N ARG A 32 2.86 9.05 5.16
CA ARG A 32 1.57 9.22 5.87
C ARG A 32 1.16 7.96 6.63
N HIS A 33 1.42 6.78 6.06
CA HIS A 33 0.95 5.51 6.62
C HIS A 33 2.05 4.66 7.27
N ASP A 34 3.30 5.14 7.22
CA ASP A 34 4.50 4.43 7.69
C ASP A 34 4.65 3.05 7.01
N ILE A 35 4.58 3.06 5.67
CA ILE A 35 4.60 1.85 4.84
C ILE A 35 5.74 1.95 3.84
N CYS A 36 6.46 0.84 3.66
CA CYS A 36 7.49 0.76 2.64
C CYS A 36 6.89 0.91 1.24
N ARG A 37 7.47 1.80 0.42
CA ARG A 37 7.09 2.01 -0.98
C ARG A 37 7.00 0.71 -1.80
N GLN A 38 7.88 -0.26 -1.50
CA GLN A 38 7.88 -1.58 -2.13
C GLN A 38 6.60 -2.37 -1.82
N LEU A 39 6.08 -2.28 -0.60
CA LEU A 39 4.84 -2.93 -0.19
C LEU A 39 3.63 -2.36 -0.94
N ILE A 40 3.62 -1.03 -1.11
CA ILE A 40 2.58 -0.31 -1.86
C ILE A 40 2.61 -0.75 -3.34
N ARG A 41 3.80 -0.85 -3.95
CA ARG A 41 3.95 -1.36 -5.33
C ARG A 41 3.40 -2.77 -5.49
N VAL A 42 3.72 -3.68 -4.57
CA VAL A 42 3.18 -5.05 -4.59
C VAL A 42 1.65 -5.06 -4.48
N TRP A 43 1.05 -4.12 -3.73
CA TRP A 43 -0.41 -4.02 -3.64
C TRP A 43 -1.04 -3.47 -4.92
N ILE A 44 -0.42 -2.49 -5.56
CA ILE A 44 -0.87 -1.97 -6.86
C ILE A 44 -0.77 -3.07 -7.92
N GLU A 45 0.37 -3.73 -8.03
CA GLU A 45 0.59 -4.82 -8.99
C GLU A 45 -0.39 -5.98 -8.77
N LYS A 46 -0.66 -6.36 -7.52
CA LYS A 46 -1.68 -7.36 -7.19
C LYS A 46 -3.10 -6.90 -7.51
N HIS A 47 -3.38 -5.60 -7.41
CA HIS A 47 -4.68 -5.04 -7.73
C HIS A 47 -4.87 -4.98 -9.26
N GLU A 48 -3.84 -4.61 -10.03
CA GLU A 48 -3.85 -4.60 -11.49
C GLU A 48 -3.87 -6.02 -12.09
N ALA A 49 -3.17 -6.98 -11.48
CA ALA A 49 -3.14 -8.37 -11.96
C ALA A 49 -4.41 -9.19 -11.61
N GLY A 50 -5.29 -8.66 -10.75
CA GLY A 50 -6.52 -9.33 -10.30
C GLY A 50 -7.80 -8.54 -10.56
N ALA A 51 -7.71 -7.46 -11.34
CA ALA A 51 -8.84 -6.71 -11.88
C ALA A 51 -9.22 -7.23 -13.27
#